data_AF-A0A0G1IRJ3-F1
#
_entry.id   AF-A0A0G1IRJ3-F1
#
_cell.length_a   1.000
_cell.length_b   1.000
_cell.length_c   1.000
_cell.angle_alpha   90.00
_cell.angle_beta   90.00
_cell.angle_gamma   90.00
#
_symmetry.space_group_name_H-M   'P 1'
#
loop_
_entity.id
_entity.type
_entity.pdbx_description
1 polymer ?
#
loop_
_entity_poly.entity_id
_entity_poly.type
_entity_poly.pdbx_seq_one_letter_code
_entity_poly.pdbx_strand_id
1 'polypeptide(L)'
;MITKRQKQVLDFITDHQGRKGYAPSLDEIRKKLKLSSVSTAHFHVSKLRDLGLLSKEKNKPRSIEAFGRETMIKIPLLGTIAAGQPIEAIQNKEMIAVPKSKISSSSEIYALRVVGSSMIDENINDGDVVLVRQQETAENGQKVVALIDNHEATLKKFYKERGHIRLQPANKNMEPLIFRNGRDVSIQGIVLDVIREEVRSPIQFPEYKETKKYTEVPLNKIICGDAVEVMRTMSSDSVDLVITSPPYDDLRNYNGYSFNLDGMTKGLFRVMKKGGVVVWVVGDQTIKGDETGTSFRQALYFKQVGFNLFDTMIYLKTPRGAVGNNKTYWQTFEYMFVFSKGTPKTINLLKDRENKDERDGDSGTKRLSDGSLLKLKRAGYSKYGRRTNVWKYLIGKGHSATDNIAYKHPAIFPEKLVQDHITSWSNLGDVVLDPMCGSGTTCKMAKLNKRDFIGIDVSSEYCKIAEERLKQKSLF
;
A
#
# COMPACT_ATOMS: atom_id res chain seq x y z
N MET A 1 7.72 1.48 -26.86
CA MET A 1 8.82 1.16 -27.81
C MET A 1 9.69 2.41 -27.95
N ILE A 2 11.02 2.32 -27.82
CA ILE A 2 11.94 3.48 -27.94
C ILE A 2 12.44 3.65 -29.36
N THR A 3 12.65 4.90 -29.79
CA THR A 3 13.20 5.20 -31.12
C THR A 3 14.69 4.87 -31.20
N LYS A 4 15.23 4.67 -32.42
CA LYS A 4 16.67 4.45 -32.65
C LYS A 4 17.53 5.54 -31.98
N ARG A 5 17.06 6.79 -31.98
CA ARG A 5 17.77 7.92 -31.39
C ARG A 5 17.72 7.91 -29.86
N GLN A 6 16.59 7.55 -29.27
CA GLN A 6 16.45 7.36 -27.81
C GLN A 6 17.31 6.19 -27.33
N LYS A 7 17.38 5.10 -28.08
CA LYS A 7 18.28 3.97 -27.78
C LYS A 7 19.74 4.42 -27.75
N GLN A 8 20.19 5.18 -28.75
CA GLN A 8 21.56 5.74 -28.76
C GLN A 8 21.86 6.64 -27.56
N VAL A 9 20.88 7.42 -27.09
CA VAL A 9 21.01 8.25 -25.88
C VAL A 9 21.14 7.38 -24.64
N LEU A 10 20.28 6.37 -24.49
CA LEU A 10 20.31 5.44 -23.37
C LEU A 10 21.63 4.65 -23.32
N ASP A 11 22.06 4.08 -24.44
CA ASP A 11 23.29 3.29 -24.55
C ASP A 11 24.52 4.12 -24.18
N PHE A 12 24.58 5.39 -24.62
CA PHE A 12 25.68 6.29 -24.27
C PHE A 12 25.70 6.63 -22.77
N ILE A 13 24.54 6.89 -22.16
CA ILE A 13 24.44 7.18 -20.72
C ILE A 13 24.93 5.98 -19.92
N THR A 14 24.46 4.77 -20.25
CA THR A 14 24.85 3.53 -19.59
C THR A 14 26.35 3.24 -19.73
N ASP A 15 26.92 3.35 -20.93
CA ASP A 15 28.36 3.13 -21.17
C ASP A 15 29.24 4.17 -20.45
N HIS A 16 28.81 5.43 -20.44
CA HIS A 16 29.55 6.50 -19.77
C HIS A 16 29.54 6.32 -18.25
N GLN A 17 28.42 5.92 -17.67
CA GLN A 17 28.32 5.57 -16.25
C GLN A 17 29.19 4.37 -15.90
N GLY A 18 29.13 3.29 -16.70
CA GLY A 18 29.94 2.09 -16.48
C GLY A 18 31.45 2.36 -16.52
N ARG A 19 31.92 3.29 -17.36
CA ARG A 19 33.35 3.61 -17.49
C ARG A 19 33.86 4.66 -16.50
N LYS A 20 33.05 5.68 -16.19
CA LYS A 20 33.51 6.84 -15.40
C LYS A 20 32.96 6.89 -13.98
N GLY A 21 32.01 6.02 -13.63
CA GLY A 21 31.36 6.00 -12.32
C GLY A 21 30.38 7.15 -12.09
N TYR A 22 30.08 7.97 -13.10
CA TYR A 22 29.09 9.06 -13.02
C TYR A 22 28.39 9.30 -14.36
N ALA A 23 27.24 9.96 -14.33
CA ALA A 23 26.41 10.20 -15.51
C ALA A 23 26.92 11.35 -16.39
N PRO A 24 26.79 11.26 -17.73
CA PRO A 24 27.17 12.35 -18.63
C PRO A 24 26.20 13.54 -18.50
N SER A 25 26.72 14.74 -18.68
CA SER A 25 25.92 15.97 -18.75
C SER A 25 25.12 16.06 -20.05
N LEU A 26 24.09 16.92 -20.08
CA LEU A 26 23.30 17.16 -21.28
C LEU A 26 24.13 17.71 -22.46
N ASP A 27 25.18 18.49 -22.18
CA ASP A 27 26.08 18.98 -23.23
C ASP A 27 27.02 17.87 -23.76
N GLU A 28 27.47 16.95 -22.90
CA GLU A 28 28.23 15.77 -23.33
C GLU A 28 27.38 14.83 -24.20
N ILE A 29 26.12 14.61 -23.82
CA ILE A 29 25.15 13.84 -24.63
C ILE A 29 24.95 14.52 -25.99
N ARG A 30 24.78 15.85 -26.01
CA ARG A 30 24.64 16.63 -27.24
C ARG A 30 25.86 16.48 -28.14
N LYS A 31 27.06 16.68 -27.60
CA LYS A 31 28.34 16.61 -28.34
C LYS A 31 28.57 15.22 -28.89
N LYS A 32 28.42 14.18 -28.08
CA LYS A 32 28.70 12.79 -28.49
C LYS A 32 27.76 12.32 -29.58
N LEU A 33 26.47 12.64 -29.47
CA LEU A 33 25.45 12.18 -30.42
C LEU A 33 25.22 13.17 -31.57
N LYS A 34 25.99 14.27 -31.64
CA LYS A 34 25.85 15.34 -32.63
C LYS A 34 24.40 15.83 -32.73
N LEU A 35 23.79 16.14 -31.57
CA LEU A 35 22.44 16.67 -31.51
C LEU A 35 22.44 18.19 -31.78
N SER A 36 21.39 18.67 -32.44
CA SER A 36 21.25 20.07 -32.85
C SER A 36 21.29 21.06 -31.67
N SER A 37 20.84 20.67 -30.48
CA SER A 37 20.81 21.53 -29.31
C SER A 37 20.85 20.74 -27.99
N VAL A 38 21.16 21.44 -26.89
CA VAL A 38 21.09 20.87 -25.53
C VAL A 38 19.64 20.52 -25.19
N SER A 39 18.68 21.31 -25.68
CA SER A 39 17.24 21.05 -25.55
C SER A 39 16.82 19.74 -26.22
N THR A 40 17.42 19.38 -27.36
CA THR A 40 17.18 18.09 -28.02
C THR A 40 17.70 16.91 -27.18
N ALA A 41 18.85 17.08 -26.52
CA ALA A 41 19.36 16.09 -25.56
C ALA A 41 18.41 15.96 -24.35
N HIS A 42 17.97 17.09 -23.80
CA HIS A 42 16.99 17.13 -22.71
C HIS A 42 15.68 16.42 -23.09
N PHE A 43 15.16 16.66 -24.30
CA PHE A 43 13.95 16.02 -24.80
C PHE A 43 14.06 14.49 -24.81
N HIS A 44 15.16 13.95 -25.35
CA HIS A 44 15.35 12.49 -25.37
C HIS A 44 15.54 11.89 -23.98
N VAL A 45 16.29 12.56 -23.10
CA VAL A 45 16.47 12.14 -21.70
C VAL A 45 15.14 12.17 -20.94
N SER A 46 14.32 13.21 -21.12
CA SER A 46 12.98 13.30 -20.52
C SER A 46 12.09 12.17 -21.00
N LYS A 47 12.02 11.93 -22.32
CA LYS A 47 11.25 10.81 -22.88
C LYS A 47 11.69 9.45 -22.34
N LEU A 48 12.99 9.23 -22.17
CA LEU A 48 13.52 7.99 -21.60
C LEU A 48 13.19 7.86 -20.11
N ARG A 49 13.20 8.96 -19.36
CA ARG A 49 12.75 9.00 -17.96
C ARG A 49 11.25 8.71 -17.85
N ASP A 50 10.43 9.33 -18.70
CA ASP A 50 8.97 9.14 -18.69
C ASP A 50 8.60 7.68 -19.08
N LEU A 51 9.51 6.98 -19.79
CA LEU A 51 9.40 5.54 -20.07
C LEU A 51 9.99 4.65 -18.96
N GLY A 52 10.44 5.22 -17.85
CA GLY A 52 11.02 4.50 -16.71
C GLY A 52 12.42 3.95 -16.94
N LEU A 53 13.12 4.36 -18.00
CA LEU A 53 14.44 3.83 -18.38
C LEU A 53 15.61 4.65 -17.79
N LEU A 54 15.33 5.86 -17.30
CA LEU A 54 16.31 6.74 -16.63
C LEU A 54 15.66 7.37 -15.39
N SER A 55 16.44 7.56 -14.33
CA SER A 55 16.13 8.38 -13.15
C SER A 55 16.95 9.68 -13.23
N LYS A 56 16.43 10.81 -12.75
CA LYS A 56 17.20 12.07 -12.60
C LYS A 56 16.71 12.88 -11.41
N GLU A 57 17.56 13.13 -10.42
CA GLU A 57 17.27 14.12 -9.35
C GLU A 57 17.23 15.55 -9.93
N LYS A 58 16.20 16.34 -9.60
CA LYS A 58 16.15 17.77 -9.97
C LYS A 58 17.28 18.54 -9.28
N ASN A 59 17.92 19.47 -10.01
CA ASN A 59 19.02 20.36 -9.58
C ASN A 59 20.43 19.78 -9.39
N LYS A 60 20.74 18.58 -9.90
CA LYS A 60 22.13 18.12 -10.05
C LYS A 60 22.48 17.88 -11.53
N PRO A 61 23.58 18.45 -12.05
CA PRO A 61 24.01 18.25 -13.44
C PRO A 61 24.34 16.79 -13.82
N ARG A 62 24.53 15.91 -12.83
CA ARG A 62 25.06 14.53 -12.98
C ARG A 62 24.24 13.42 -12.32
N SER A 63 22.95 13.65 -12.06
CA SER A 63 22.07 12.68 -11.36
C SER A 63 21.33 11.70 -12.28
N ILE A 64 21.74 11.53 -13.55
CA ILE A 64 21.03 10.62 -14.47
C ILE A 64 21.44 9.17 -14.19
N GLU A 65 20.61 8.38 -13.53
CA GLU A 65 20.84 6.94 -13.34
C GLU A 65 20.08 6.14 -14.40
N ALA A 66 20.80 5.42 -15.25
CA ALA A 66 20.17 4.40 -16.08
C ALA A 66 19.83 3.19 -15.22
N PHE A 67 18.56 2.82 -15.13
CA PHE A 67 18.19 1.51 -14.61
C PHE A 67 18.68 0.50 -15.64
N GLY A 68 19.86 -0.07 -15.37
CA GLY A 68 20.32 -1.24 -16.09
C GLY A 68 19.20 -2.27 -16.03
N ARG A 69 18.85 -2.84 -17.19
CA ARG A 69 18.10 -4.10 -17.21
C ARG A 69 19.00 -5.15 -16.53
N GLU A 70 18.97 -5.23 -15.21
CA GLU A 70 19.46 -6.42 -14.54
C GLU A 70 18.63 -7.58 -15.08
N THR A 71 19.31 -8.52 -15.70
CA THR A 71 18.65 -9.69 -16.26
C THR A 71 18.15 -10.49 -15.05
N MET A 72 16.83 -10.53 -14.87
CA MET A 72 16.24 -11.30 -13.78
C MET A 72 16.28 -12.78 -14.18
N ILE A 73 16.88 -13.62 -13.33
CA ILE A 73 16.90 -15.07 -13.49
C ILE A 73 15.86 -15.64 -12.52
N LYS A 74 15.05 -16.60 -12.99
CA LYS A 74 14.14 -17.34 -12.14
C LYS A 74 14.87 -18.52 -11.53
N ILE A 75 14.87 -18.63 -10.21
CA ILE A 75 15.43 -19.77 -9.47
C ILE A 75 14.33 -20.45 -8.65
N PRO A 76 14.46 -21.76 -8.36
CA PRO A 76 13.45 -22.48 -7.58
C PRO A 76 13.50 -22.10 -6.10
N LEU A 77 12.32 -21.88 -5.50
CA LEU A 77 12.13 -21.79 -4.05
C LEU A 77 11.73 -23.18 -3.55
N LEU A 78 12.67 -23.87 -2.90
CA LEU A 78 12.52 -25.29 -2.54
C LEU A 78 11.81 -25.52 -1.21
N GLY A 79 11.32 -24.46 -0.54
CA GLY A 79 10.54 -24.57 0.69
C GLY A 79 10.97 -23.64 1.81
N THR A 80 10.70 -24.07 3.04
CA THR A 80 11.08 -23.35 4.27
C THR A 80 12.18 -24.09 5.02
N ILE A 81 13.00 -23.38 5.80
CA ILE A 81 14.11 -23.94 6.59
C ILE A 81 13.99 -23.50 8.05
N ALA A 82 13.63 -24.44 8.95
CA ALA A 82 13.63 -24.23 10.42
C ALA A 82 13.36 -25.45 11.31
N ALA A 83 12.57 -26.44 10.87
CA ALA A 83 12.32 -27.71 11.56
C ALA A 83 11.36 -28.57 10.73
N GLY A 84 11.63 -29.88 10.63
CA GLY A 84 10.58 -30.90 10.61
C GLY A 84 10.32 -31.71 9.33
N GLN A 85 10.72 -31.30 8.12
CA GLN A 85 10.59 -32.17 6.93
C GLN A 85 11.78 -32.08 5.95
N PRO A 86 12.12 -33.20 5.25
CA PRO A 86 13.16 -33.22 4.22
C PRO A 86 12.86 -32.26 3.07
N ILE A 87 13.92 -31.64 2.52
CA ILE A 87 13.86 -30.70 1.38
C ILE A 87 13.17 -31.31 0.14
N GLU A 88 13.21 -32.64 0.02
CA GLU A 88 12.68 -33.40 -1.13
C GLU A 88 11.14 -33.49 -1.21
N ALA A 89 10.40 -33.12 -0.16
CA ALA A 89 8.95 -33.39 -0.08
C ALA A 89 8.03 -32.32 -0.71
N ILE A 90 8.55 -31.23 -1.29
CA ILE A 90 7.73 -30.10 -1.76
C ILE A 90 7.54 -30.16 -3.28
N GLN A 91 6.39 -30.71 -3.71
CA GLN A 91 6.02 -30.87 -5.12
C GLN A 91 5.60 -29.57 -5.85
N ASN A 92 5.57 -28.42 -5.17
CA ASN A 92 5.22 -27.13 -5.79
C ASN A 92 6.48 -26.31 -6.10
N LYS A 93 6.80 -26.17 -7.39
CA LYS A 93 7.93 -25.35 -7.88
C LYS A 93 7.53 -23.87 -7.91
N GLU A 94 7.48 -23.23 -6.75
CA GLU A 94 7.52 -21.77 -6.69
C GLU A 94 8.87 -21.28 -7.22
N MET A 95 8.87 -20.21 -8.01
CA MET A 95 10.09 -19.63 -8.60
C MET A 95 10.21 -18.17 -8.17
N ILE A 96 11.39 -17.75 -7.73
CA ILE A 96 11.67 -16.35 -7.41
C ILE A 96 12.55 -15.71 -8.49
N ALA A 97 12.28 -14.46 -8.82
CA ALA A 97 13.07 -13.69 -9.77
C ALA A 97 14.18 -12.93 -9.02
N VAL A 98 15.43 -13.18 -9.37
CA VAL A 98 16.59 -12.56 -8.72
C VAL A 98 17.52 -11.92 -9.75
N PRO A 99 18.17 -10.79 -9.43
CA PRO A 99 19.14 -10.19 -10.33
C PRO A 99 20.29 -11.15 -10.67
N LYS A 100 20.67 -11.23 -11.95
CA LYS A 100 21.85 -12.01 -12.38
C LYS A 100 23.14 -11.59 -11.68
N SER A 101 23.25 -10.34 -11.23
CA SER A 101 24.39 -9.84 -10.45
C SER A 101 24.59 -10.59 -9.12
N LYS A 102 23.54 -11.18 -8.56
CA LYS A 102 23.59 -11.99 -7.32
C LYS A 102 23.93 -13.47 -7.58
N ILE A 103 24.08 -13.87 -8.84
CA ILE A 103 24.33 -15.27 -9.25
C ILE A 103 25.70 -15.40 -9.92
N SER A 104 26.55 -16.29 -9.41
CA SER A 104 27.75 -16.73 -10.13
C SER A 104 27.37 -17.69 -11.26
N SER A 105 27.94 -17.52 -12.44
CA SER A 105 27.49 -18.09 -13.72
C SER A 105 27.62 -19.62 -13.91
N SER A 106 27.99 -20.40 -12.89
CA SER A 106 28.33 -21.83 -13.04
C SER A 106 27.86 -22.76 -11.92
N SER A 107 27.01 -22.31 -11.00
CA SER A 107 26.57 -23.13 -9.86
C SER A 107 25.06 -23.26 -9.81
N GLU A 108 24.56 -24.44 -9.44
CA GLU A 108 23.14 -24.63 -9.14
C GLU A 108 22.80 -23.84 -7.87
N ILE A 109 21.80 -22.96 -7.99
CA ILE A 109 21.34 -22.07 -6.92
C ILE A 109 19.85 -22.30 -6.72
N TYR A 110 19.46 -22.38 -5.46
CA TYR A 110 18.07 -22.44 -5.04
C TYR A 110 17.82 -21.47 -3.90
N ALA A 111 16.54 -21.23 -3.60
CA ALA A 111 16.13 -20.38 -2.50
C ALA A 111 15.38 -21.18 -1.44
N LEU A 112 15.48 -20.74 -0.18
CA LEU A 112 14.71 -21.26 0.95
C LEU A 112 14.18 -20.09 1.78
N ARG A 113 12.95 -20.21 2.30
CA ARG A 113 12.38 -19.24 3.24
C ARG A 113 12.77 -19.61 4.67
N VAL A 114 13.37 -18.70 5.40
CA VAL A 114 13.80 -18.89 6.78
C VAL A 114 12.59 -18.91 7.70
N VAL A 115 12.56 -19.86 8.63
CA VAL A 115 11.62 -19.86 9.74
C VAL A 115 12.42 -19.89 11.08
N GLY A 116 11.94 -19.18 12.09
CA GLY A 116 12.60 -19.04 13.38
C GLY A 116 13.77 -18.04 13.42
N SER A 117 14.41 -17.94 14.58
CA SER A 117 15.34 -16.85 14.92
C SER A 117 16.80 -17.29 15.08
N SER A 118 17.20 -18.45 14.56
CA SER A 118 18.51 -19.03 14.87
C SER A 118 19.72 -18.32 14.27
N MET A 119 19.50 -17.38 13.35
CA MET A 119 20.54 -16.68 12.59
C MET A 119 20.41 -15.14 12.64
N ILE A 120 19.68 -14.62 13.63
CA ILE A 120 19.39 -13.17 13.77
C ILE A 120 20.65 -12.32 13.92
N ASP A 121 21.71 -12.80 14.58
CA ASP A 121 22.98 -12.07 14.75
C ASP A 121 23.77 -11.99 13.43
N GLU A 122 23.43 -12.82 12.44
CA GLU A 122 23.90 -12.73 11.05
C GLU A 122 22.94 -11.95 10.14
N ASN A 123 21.98 -11.25 10.75
CA ASN A 123 20.97 -10.46 10.07
C ASN A 123 20.08 -11.30 9.13
N ILE A 124 19.78 -12.54 9.54
CA ILE A 124 18.85 -13.45 8.88
C ILE A 124 17.66 -13.66 9.81
N ASN A 125 16.53 -13.08 9.46
CA ASN A 125 15.33 -13.05 10.29
C ASN A 125 14.30 -14.10 9.82
N ASP A 126 13.35 -14.41 10.70
CA ASP A 126 12.16 -15.19 10.34
C ASP A 126 11.44 -14.54 9.15
N GLY A 127 11.10 -15.34 8.15
CA GLY A 127 10.44 -14.90 6.91
C GLY A 127 11.37 -14.47 5.77
N ASP A 128 12.65 -14.21 6.03
CA ASP A 128 13.65 -13.86 5.00
C ASP A 128 13.82 -15.00 3.98
N VAL A 129 14.25 -14.71 2.76
CA VAL A 129 14.56 -15.72 1.74
C VAL A 129 16.07 -15.79 1.54
N VAL A 130 16.69 -16.94 1.77
CA VAL A 130 18.13 -17.13 1.56
C VAL A 130 18.40 -17.72 0.18
N LEU A 131 19.42 -17.19 -0.49
CA LEU A 131 19.99 -17.76 -1.71
C LEU A 131 21.08 -18.76 -1.34
N VAL A 132 20.93 -19.99 -1.81
CA VAL A 132 21.80 -21.09 -1.46
C VAL A 132 22.46 -21.63 -2.72
N ARG A 133 23.79 -21.71 -2.70
CA ARG A 133 24.56 -22.43 -3.70
C ARG A 133 24.67 -23.88 -3.28
N GLN A 134 24.20 -24.79 -4.12
CA GLN A 134 24.28 -26.23 -3.87
C GLN A 134 25.74 -26.69 -3.89
N GLN A 135 26.18 -27.29 -2.79
CA GLN A 135 27.51 -27.87 -2.63
C GLN A 135 27.57 -28.73 -1.36
N GLU A 136 28.48 -29.71 -1.32
CA GLU A 136 28.59 -30.70 -0.24
C GLU A 136 29.64 -30.37 0.82
N THR A 137 30.42 -29.30 0.60
CA THR A 137 31.51 -28.90 1.50
C THR A 137 31.33 -27.45 1.94
N ALA A 138 31.90 -27.09 3.09
CA ALA A 138 31.91 -25.71 3.59
C ALA A 138 33.18 -25.46 4.41
N GLU A 139 33.61 -24.21 4.43
CA GLU A 139 34.71 -23.73 5.29
C GLU A 139 34.19 -23.28 6.65
N ASN A 140 35.06 -23.29 7.65
CA ASN A 140 34.71 -22.86 9.00
C ASN A 140 34.24 -21.40 9.01
N GLY A 141 33.09 -21.17 9.65
CA GLY A 141 32.44 -19.86 9.73
C GLY A 141 31.44 -19.56 8.61
N GLN A 142 31.39 -20.36 7.54
CA GLN A 142 30.40 -20.19 6.49
C GLN A 142 28.98 -20.53 6.96
N LYS A 143 28.00 -19.81 6.42
CA LYS A 143 26.57 -20.06 6.64
C LYS A 143 26.13 -21.19 5.72
N VAL A 144 25.64 -22.28 6.31
CA VAL A 144 25.32 -23.51 5.58
C VAL A 144 23.88 -23.93 5.81
N VAL A 145 23.30 -24.52 4.78
CA VAL A 145 22.15 -25.43 4.92
C VAL A 145 22.73 -26.81 5.22
N ALA A 146 22.50 -27.32 6.42
CA ALA A 146 22.93 -28.64 6.85
C ALA A 146 21.72 -29.53 7.03
N LEU A 147 21.81 -30.77 6.55
CA LEU A 147 20.84 -31.82 6.77
C LEU A 147 21.37 -32.74 7.87
N ILE A 148 20.61 -32.88 8.94
CA ILE A 148 20.94 -33.70 10.11
C ILE A 148 20.11 -35.00 10.03
N ASP A 149 20.78 -36.13 10.21
CA ASP A 149 20.19 -37.47 10.25
C ASP A 149 19.29 -37.76 9.03
N ASN A 150 19.61 -37.17 7.87
CA ASN A 150 18.84 -37.23 6.61
C ASN A 150 17.37 -36.79 6.70
N HIS A 151 16.96 -36.11 7.77
CA HIS A 151 15.56 -35.77 8.02
C HIS A 151 15.33 -34.27 8.30
N GLU A 152 16.27 -33.59 8.94
CA GLU A 152 16.07 -32.21 9.40
C GLU A 152 17.05 -31.24 8.74
N ALA A 153 16.54 -30.33 7.91
CA ALA A 153 17.32 -29.24 7.33
C ALA A 153 17.38 -28.04 8.28
N THR A 154 18.59 -27.55 8.55
CA THR A 154 18.84 -26.40 9.44
C THR A 154 19.80 -25.40 8.82
N LEU A 155 19.62 -24.13 9.18
CA LEU A 155 20.51 -23.04 8.78
C LEU A 155 21.40 -22.64 9.97
N LYS A 156 22.73 -22.81 9.85
CA LYS A 156 23.71 -22.54 10.91
C LYS A 156 25.06 -22.10 10.32
N LYS A 157 25.97 -21.62 11.17
CA LYS A 157 27.40 -21.52 10.82
C LYS A 157 28.08 -22.87 11.02
N PHE A 158 28.85 -23.29 10.02
CA PHE A 158 29.58 -24.55 10.06
C PHE A 158 30.96 -24.39 10.71
N TYR A 159 31.33 -25.32 11.59
CA TYR A 159 32.68 -25.46 12.10
C TYR A 159 33.06 -26.93 12.17
N LYS A 160 34.09 -27.30 11.42
CA LYS A 160 34.79 -28.59 11.51
C LYS A 160 35.96 -28.42 12.47
N GLU A 161 35.84 -29.05 13.63
CA GLU A 161 36.84 -29.03 14.69
C GLU A 161 37.40 -30.45 14.90
N ARG A 162 38.52 -30.58 15.63
CA ARG A 162 39.12 -31.89 15.86
C ARG A 162 38.14 -32.78 16.63
N GLY A 163 37.71 -33.87 15.99
CA GLY A 163 36.84 -34.89 16.59
C GLY A 163 35.33 -34.58 16.59
N HIS A 164 34.87 -33.45 16.05
CA HIS A 164 33.44 -33.15 15.96
C HIS A 164 33.08 -32.07 14.94
N ILE A 165 31.81 -32.05 14.53
CA ILE A 165 31.21 -30.96 13.77
C ILE A 165 30.37 -30.12 14.72
N ARG A 166 30.49 -28.80 14.62
CA ARG A 166 29.68 -27.83 15.36
C ARG A 166 28.86 -27.00 14.38
N LEU A 167 27.53 -27.07 14.50
CA LEU A 167 26.61 -26.17 13.83
C LEU A 167 26.20 -25.07 14.81
N GLN A 168 26.78 -23.89 14.61
CA GLN A 168 26.63 -22.75 15.51
C GLN A 168 25.46 -21.87 15.07
N PRO A 169 24.44 -21.64 15.91
CA PRO A 169 23.47 -20.59 15.67
C PRO A 169 24.17 -19.23 15.75
N ALA A 170 23.76 -18.31 14.88
CA ALA A 170 24.03 -16.90 15.05
C ALA A 170 22.86 -16.28 15.84
N ASN A 171 22.70 -16.75 17.07
CA ASN A 171 21.77 -16.23 18.07
C ASN A 171 22.38 -16.52 19.44
N LYS A 172 22.77 -15.46 20.18
CA LYS A 172 23.36 -15.57 21.52
C LYS A 172 22.53 -16.35 22.54
N ASN A 173 21.22 -16.47 22.35
CA ASN A 173 20.31 -17.18 23.24
C ASN A 173 20.14 -18.67 22.87
N MET A 174 20.92 -19.20 21.92
CA MET A 174 20.82 -20.57 21.45
C MET A 174 22.17 -21.28 21.55
N GLU A 175 22.14 -22.51 22.06
CA GLU A 175 23.34 -23.35 22.18
C GLU A 175 23.75 -23.96 20.84
N PRO A 176 25.06 -24.19 20.62
CA PRO A 176 25.54 -24.88 19.43
C PRO A 176 25.12 -26.35 19.41
N LEU A 177 24.84 -26.86 18.20
CA LEU A 177 24.65 -28.28 17.99
C LEU A 177 26.01 -28.94 17.74
N ILE A 178 26.42 -29.84 18.63
CA ILE A 178 27.72 -30.51 18.60
C ILE A 178 27.49 -31.98 18.24
N PHE A 179 28.09 -32.40 17.13
CA PHE A 179 27.98 -33.76 16.61
C PHE A 179 29.32 -34.48 16.78
N ARG A 180 29.35 -35.38 17.77
CA ARG A 180 30.45 -36.31 18.06
C ARG A 180 29.97 -37.71 17.70
N ASN A 181 30.83 -38.51 17.07
CA ASN A 181 30.62 -39.96 16.90
C ASN A 181 29.38 -40.39 16.08
N GLY A 182 29.37 -40.14 14.77
CA GLY A 182 28.55 -40.93 13.83
C GLY A 182 27.08 -40.54 13.64
N ARG A 183 26.66 -39.31 14.00
CA ARG A 183 25.46 -38.72 13.38
C ARG A 183 25.83 -38.09 12.04
N ASP A 184 25.00 -38.30 11.04
CA ASP A 184 25.23 -37.80 9.70
C ASP A 184 24.79 -36.34 9.60
N VAL A 185 25.78 -35.46 9.49
CA VAL A 185 25.57 -34.06 9.10
C VAL A 185 26.10 -33.92 7.68
N SER A 186 25.20 -33.71 6.72
CA SER A 186 25.56 -33.41 5.34
C SER A 186 25.32 -31.94 5.03
N ILE A 187 26.23 -31.31 4.31
CA ILE A 187 26.04 -29.95 3.81
C ILE A 187 25.28 -30.03 2.50
N GLN A 188 24.16 -29.30 2.40
CA GLN A 188 23.33 -29.22 1.21
C GLN A 188 23.63 -27.97 0.39
N GLY A 189 24.29 -26.98 1.00
CA GLY A 189 24.74 -25.79 0.32
C GLY A 189 25.22 -24.70 1.24
N ILE A 190 25.77 -23.65 0.65
CA ILE A 190 26.19 -22.44 1.37
C ILE A 190 25.27 -21.27 1.03
N VAL A 191 25.01 -20.41 2.01
CA VAL A 191 24.24 -19.18 1.78
C VAL A 191 25.13 -18.13 1.10
N LEU A 192 24.71 -17.70 -0.09
CA LEU A 192 25.36 -16.63 -0.84
C LEU A 192 24.87 -15.25 -0.42
N ASP A 193 23.55 -15.09 -0.27
CA ASP A 193 22.92 -13.81 -0.02
C ASP A 193 21.54 -14.00 0.63
N VAL A 194 20.99 -12.92 1.18
CA VAL A 194 19.66 -12.87 1.77
C VAL A 194 18.82 -11.92 0.94
N ILE A 195 17.76 -12.45 0.34
CA ILE A 195 16.70 -11.68 -0.28
C ILE A 195 15.69 -11.37 0.79
N ARG A 196 15.55 -10.08 1.08
CA ARG A 196 14.42 -9.58 1.84
C ARG A 196 13.39 -9.11 0.83
N GLU A 197 12.12 -9.39 1.09
CA GLU A 197 11.13 -8.41 0.64
C GLU A 197 11.56 -7.08 1.24
N GLU A 198 11.64 -6.04 0.41
CA GLU A 198 11.92 -4.70 0.92
C GLU A 198 10.79 -4.27 1.87
N VAL A 199 10.89 -4.68 3.14
CA VAL A 199 10.35 -3.89 4.24
C VAL A 199 11.26 -2.68 4.27
N ARG A 200 10.83 -1.66 3.52
CA ARG A 200 11.46 -0.34 3.47
C ARG A 200 11.88 0.02 4.89
N SER A 201 13.15 0.40 5.03
CA SER A 201 13.73 0.98 6.24
C SER A 201 12.75 1.94 6.92
N PRO A 202 12.81 2.11 8.26
CA PRO A 202 12.11 3.21 8.92
C PRO A 202 12.37 4.48 8.11
N ILE A 203 11.29 5.09 7.63
CA ILE A 203 11.37 6.19 6.68
C ILE A 203 12.09 7.34 7.37
N GLN A 204 13.30 7.66 6.90
CA GLN A 204 13.99 8.85 7.33
C GLN A 204 13.29 10.04 6.67
N PHE A 205 12.69 10.89 7.50
CA PHE A 205 12.02 12.11 7.04
C PHE A 205 13.06 13.02 6.38
N PRO A 206 12.81 13.54 5.18
CA PRO A 206 13.65 14.61 4.66
C PRO A 206 13.38 15.86 5.50
N GLU A 207 14.43 16.50 5.97
CA GLU A 207 14.31 17.84 6.56
C GLU A 207 13.89 18.82 5.46
N TYR A 208 12.72 19.42 5.61
CA TYR A 208 12.16 20.34 4.64
C TYR A 208 12.09 21.76 5.22
N LYS A 209 12.59 22.71 4.44
CA LYS A 209 12.60 24.14 4.75
C LYS A 209 11.18 24.65 5.01
N GLU A 210 11.01 25.39 6.10
CA GLU A 210 9.75 26.02 6.47
C GLU A 210 9.20 26.89 5.33
N THR A 211 7.99 26.57 4.89
CA THR A 211 7.13 27.49 4.11
C THR A 211 5.93 27.88 4.97
N LYS A 212 5.48 29.14 4.81
CA LYS A 212 4.46 29.82 5.65
C LYS A 212 3.39 28.86 6.19
N LYS A 213 3.42 28.62 7.51
CA LYS A 213 2.34 27.94 8.25
C LYS A 213 1.08 28.79 8.14
N TYR A 214 -0.07 28.19 7.82
CA TYR A 214 -1.33 28.85 8.12
C TYR A 214 -1.44 28.93 9.65
N THR A 215 -1.67 30.12 10.19
CA THR A 215 -1.98 30.32 11.62
C THR A 215 -3.35 29.74 11.97
N GLU A 216 -4.28 29.67 11.00
CA GLU A 216 -5.62 29.10 11.16
C GLU A 216 -6.04 28.27 9.93
N VAL A 217 -6.80 27.21 10.16
CA VAL A 217 -7.24 26.26 9.13
C VAL A 217 -8.24 26.95 8.19
N PRO A 218 -8.13 26.79 6.85
CA PRO A 218 -9.00 27.46 5.87
C PRO A 218 -10.41 26.82 5.80
N LEU A 219 -11.20 26.97 6.86
CA LEU A 219 -12.54 26.40 6.96
C LEU A 219 -13.48 26.94 5.89
N ASN A 220 -14.37 26.06 5.43
CA ASN A 220 -15.44 26.27 4.46
C ASN A 220 -14.96 26.81 3.11
N LYS A 221 -13.80 26.32 2.65
CA LYS A 221 -13.18 26.73 1.38
C LYS A 221 -12.89 25.55 0.47
N ILE A 222 -12.92 25.84 -0.83
CA ILE A 222 -12.30 25.02 -1.87
C ILE A 222 -10.93 25.62 -2.18
N ILE A 223 -9.89 24.79 -2.18
CA ILE A 223 -8.51 25.21 -2.39
C ILE A 223 -8.01 24.52 -3.66
N CYS A 224 -7.66 25.32 -4.66
CA CYS A 224 -7.03 24.81 -5.88
C CYS A 224 -5.53 24.59 -5.62
N GLY A 225 -5.10 23.33 -5.57
CA GLY A 225 -3.71 22.98 -5.32
C GLY A 225 -3.47 21.48 -5.14
N ASP A 226 -2.19 21.11 -5.05
CA ASP A 226 -1.81 19.76 -4.68
C ASP A 226 -2.15 19.49 -3.20
N ALA A 227 -2.87 18.41 -2.95
CA ALA A 227 -3.36 18.08 -1.62
C ALA A 227 -2.26 17.86 -0.58
N VAL A 228 -1.11 17.30 -0.99
CA VAL A 228 0.03 17.09 -0.09
C VAL A 228 0.64 18.44 0.29
N GLU A 229 0.82 19.33 -0.68
CA GLU A 229 1.34 20.67 -0.43
C GLU A 229 0.39 21.53 0.42
N VAL A 230 -0.92 21.50 0.12
CA VAL A 230 -1.92 22.21 0.91
C VAL A 230 -1.97 21.65 2.33
N MET A 231 -2.03 20.32 2.50
CA MET A 231 -2.03 19.73 3.82
C MET A 231 -0.78 20.10 4.62
N ARG A 232 0.41 20.26 4.03
CA ARG A 232 1.63 20.70 4.76
C ARG A 232 1.46 22.04 5.47
N THR A 233 0.70 22.94 4.87
CA THR A 233 0.47 24.27 5.43
C THR A 233 -0.61 24.28 6.53
N MET A 234 -1.41 23.21 6.64
CA MET A 234 -2.44 23.06 7.68
C MET A 234 -1.83 22.69 9.03
N SER A 235 -2.48 23.14 10.10
CA SER A 235 -2.17 22.72 11.48
C SER A 235 -2.33 21.21 11.65
N SER A 236 -1.49 20.60 12.48
CA SER A 236 -1.69 19.20 12.89
C SER A 236 -2.97 19.05 13.72
N ASP A 237 -3.54 17.84 13.76
CA ASP A 237 -4.69 17.50 14.60
C ASP A 237 -5.85 18.49 14.47
N SER A 238 -6.18 18.87 13.24
CA SER A 238 -7.18 19.89 12.92
C SER A 238 -8.42 19.34 12.20
N VAL A 239 -8.39 18.09 11.76
CA VAL A 239 -9.46 17.45 10.96
C VAL A 239 -10.09 16.29 11.72
N ASP A 240 -11.42 16.20 11.71
CA ASP A 240 -12.17 15.17 12.44
C ASP A 240 -12.54 13.99 11.54
N LEU A 241 -12.89 14.26 10.29
CA LEU A 241 -13.35 13.27 9.32
C LEU A 241 -12.79 13.57 7.94
N VAL A 242 -12.30 12.54 7.25
CA VAL A 242 -12.00 12.59 5.83
C VAL A 242 -12.94 11.64 5.10
N ILE A 243 -13.54 12.10 4.00
CA ILE A 243 -14.28 11.23 3.08
C ILE A 243 -13.82 11.60 1.67
N THR A 244 -13.25 10.62 0.96
CA THR A 244 -12.70 10.87 -0.37
C THR A 244 -12.70 9.61 -1.22
N SER A 245 -12.61 9.82 -2.53
CA SER A 245 -12.32 8.80 -3.53
C SER A 245 -11.09 9.22 -4.30
N PRO A 246 -9.90 8.64 -4.06
CA PRO A 246 -8.70 9.03 -4.79
C PRO A 246 -8.81 8.72 -6.30
N PRO A 247 -7.94 9.27 -7.13
CA PRO A 247 -7.67 8.70 -8.44
C PRO A 247 -6.95 7.35 -8.28
N TYR A 248 -7.49 6.28 -8.85
CA TYR A 248 -6.86 4.95 -8.85
C TYR A 248 -6.85 4.30 -10.25
N ASP A 249 -5.81 3.50 -10.47
CA ASP A 249 -5.55 2.66 -11.64
C ASP A 249 -5.56 3.36 -13.01
N ASP A 250 -5.43 4.70 -13.07
CA ASP A 250 -5.62 5.48 -14.31
C ASP A 250 -7.00 5.24 -14.96
N LEU A 251 -8.03 4.92 -14.16
CA LEU A 251 -9.43 4.77 -14.62
C LEU A 251 -9.92 5.99 -15.39
N ARG A 252 -9.31 7.15 -15.12
CA ARG A 252 -9.64 8.45 -15.70
C ARG A 252 -8.36 9.19 -16.04
N ASN A 253 -8.41 10.00 -17.09
CA ASN A 253 -7.31 10.88 -17.47
C ASN A 253 -7.34 12.14 -16.60
N TYR A 254 -6.36 12.29 -15.72
CA TYR A 254 -6.19 13.47 -14.86
C TYR A 254 -5.13 14.43 -15.42
N ASN A 255 -5.05 14.62 -16.75
CA ASN A 255 -4.22 15.65 -17.39
C ASN A 255 -2.73 15.66 -16.96
N GLY A 256 -2.16 14.49 -16.62
CA GLY A 256 -0.76 14.36 -16.23
C GLY A 256 -0.44 14.54 -14.74
N TYR A 257 -1.45 14.66 -13.87
CA TYR A 257 -1.26 14.64 -12.41
C TYR A 257 -0.96 13.22 -11.92
N SER A 258 0.05 13.06 -11.05
CA SER A 258 0.39 11.78 -10.42
C SER A 258 -0.11 11.71 -8.98
N PHE A 259 -0.62 10.55 -8.57
CA PHE A 259 -1.12 10.36 -7.21
C PHE A 259 0.01 9.94 -6.26
N ASN A 260 0.36 10.82 -5.32
CA ASN A 260 1.36 10.55 -4.29
C ASN A 260 0.72 9.94 -3.03
N LEU A 261 0.57 8.60 -3.01
CA LEU A 261 0.00 7.88 -1.87
C LEU A 261 0.79 8.08 -0.56
N ASP A 262 2.12 8.10 -0.63
CA ASP A 262 3.01 8.30 0.54
C ASP A 262 2.77 9.67 1.20
N GLY A 263 2.85 10.73 0.39
CA GLY A 263 2.60 12.09 0.87
C GLY A 263 1.17 12.29 1.36
N MET A 264 0.19 11.71 0.65
CA MET A 264 -1.23 11.81 1.00
C MET A 264 -1.52 11.20 2.37
N THR A 265 -1.17 9.94 2.57
CA THR A 265 -1.46 9.22 3.83
C THR A 265 -0.73 9.81 5.03
N LYS A 266 0.55 10.23 4.87
CA LYS A 266 1.29 10.93 5.94
C LYS A 266 0.71 12.30 6.24
N GLY A 267 0.33 13.05 5.21
CA GLY A 267 -0.36 14.33 5.35
C GLY A 267 -1.66 14.16 6.14
N LEU A 268 -2.49 13.19 5.75
CA LEU A 268 -3.71 12.82 6.46
C LEU A 268 -3.43 12.45 7.91
N PHE A 269 -2.49 11.54 8.20
CA PHE A 269 -2.18 11.13 9.57
C PHE A 269 -1.80 12.30 10.48
N ARG A 270 -1.09 13.28 9.93
CA ARG A 270 -0.68 14.50 10.64
C ARG A 270 -1.85 15.44 10.93
N VAL A 271 -2.68 15.74 9.93
CA VAL A 271 -3.79 16.70 10.09
C VAL A 271 -5.00 16.10 10.80
N MET A 272 -5.15 14.77 10.80
CA MET A 272 -6.23 14.09 11.52
C MET A 272 -6.04 14.17 13.02
N LYS A 273 -7.09 14.57 13.75
CA LYS A 273 -7.16 14.52 15.21
C LYS A 273 -7.07 13.08 15.71
N LYS A 274 -6.60 12.89 16.94
CA LYS A 274 -6.73 11.60 17.64
C LYS A 274 -8.20 11.19 17.70
N GLY A 275 -8.47 9.95 17.27
CA GLY A 275 -9.81 9.40 17.11
C GLY A 275 -10.59 9.90 15.90
N GLY A 276 -9.99 10.72 15.03
CA GLY A 276 -10.61 11.07 13.75
C GLY A 276 -10.61 9.88 12.78
N VAL A 277 -11.53 9.93 11.81
CA VAL A 277 -11.83 8.85 10.86
C VAL A 277 -11.50 9.26 9.42
N VAL A 278 -10.94 8.33 8.64
CA VAL A 278 -10.79 8.47 7.18
C VAL A 278 -11.63 7.40 6.51
N VAL A 279 -12.60 7.80 5.70
CA VAL A 279 -13.36 6.94 4.82
C VAL A 279 -12.75 7.03 3.42
N TRP A 280 -12.15 5.93 2.99
CA TRP A 280 -11.40 5.84 1.75
C TRP A 280 -12.15 4.94 0.77
N VAL A 281 -12.78 5.56 -0.23
CA VAL A 281 -13.61 4.86 -1.22
C VAL A 281 -12.77 4.52 -2.44
N VAL A 282 -12.59 3.23 -2.72
CA VAL A 282 -11.69 2.75 -3.78
C VAL A 282 -12.18 1.43 -4.36
N GLY A 283 -11.89 1.21 -5.64
CA GLY A 283 -12.10 -0.08 -6.31
C GLY A 283 -10.82 -0.57 -6.97
N ASP A 284 -10.92 -1.72 -7.61
CA ASP A 284 -9.85 -2.29 -8.42
C ASP A 284 -10.25 -2.29 -9.90
N GLN A 285 -9.28 -2.14 -10.77
CA GLN A 285 -9.43 -2.45 -12.18
C GLN A 285 -9.15 -3.91 -12.46
N THR A 286 -9.75 -4.41 -13.55
CA THR A 286 -9.37 -5.68 -14.16
C THR A 286 -8.62 -5.42 -15.46
N ILE A 287 -7.34 -5.79 -15.51
CA ILE A 287 -6.48 -5.66 -16.68
C ILE A 287 -6.21 -7.06 -17.23
N LYS A 288 -6.75 -7.37 -18.42
CA LYS A 288 -6.57 -8.69 -19.08
C LYS A 288 -6.98 -9.88 -18.21
N GLY A 289 -7.96 -9.69 -17.33
CA GLY A 289 -8.48 -10.74 -16.43
C GLY A 289 -7.77 -10.85 -15.08
N ASP A 290 -6.79 -9.98 -14.81
CA ASP A 290 -6.11 -9.87 -13.52
C ASP A 290 -6.57 -8.59 -12.80
N GLU A 291 -6.86 -8.68 -11.51
CA GLU A 291 -7.24 -7.52 -10.69
C GLU A 291 -6.00 -6.80 -10.16
N THR A 292 -6.00 -5.47 -10.18
CA THR A 292 -4.82 -4.66 -9.81
C THR A 292 -4.41 -4.79 -8.34
N GLY A 293 -5.36 -5.14 -7.46
CA GLY A 293 -5.17 -5.21 -6.01
C GLY A 293 -4.77 -3.87 -5.38
N THR A 294 -5.08 -2.77 -6.07
CA THR A 294 -4.74 -1.39 -5.67
C THR A 294 -5.46 -1.01 -4.39
N SER A 295 -6.71 -1.43 -4.22
CA SER A 295 -7.51 -1.20 -3.01
C SER A 295 -6.80 -1.75 -1.76
N PHE A 296 -6.35 -3.00 -1.80
CA PHE A 296 -5.64 -3.67 -0.71
C PHE A 296 -4.26 -3.05 -0.45
N ARG A 297 -3.52 -2.72 -1.51
CA ARG A 297 -2.21 -2.07 -1.38
C ARG A 297 -2.33 -0.75 -0.64
N GLN A 298 -3.33 0.07 -1.00
CA GLN A 298 -3.60 1.33 -0.31
C GLN A 298 -3.99 1.07 1.15
N ALA A 299 -4.89 0.11 1.42
CA ALA A 299 -5.32 -0.19 2.79
C ALA A 299 -4.19 -0.65 3.70
N LEU A 300 -3.31 -1.54 3.21
CA LEU A 300 -2.13 -1.98 3.95
C LEU A 300 -1.15 -0.82 4.19
N TYR A 301 -1.03 0.08 3.22
CA TYR A 301 -0.16 1.24 3.35
C TYR A 301 -0.66 2.25 4.41
N PHE A 302 -1.98 2.47 4.53
CA PHE A 302 -2.55 3.24 5.64
C PHE A 302 -2.16 2.65 7.01
N LYS A 303 -2.18 1.31 7.14
CA LYS A 303 -1.74 0.62 8.37
C LYS A 303 -0.26 0.84 8.65
N GLN A 304 0.60 0.80 7.63
CA GLN A 304 2.04 1.06 7.77
C GLN A 304 2.33 2.48 8.27
N VAL A 305 1.53 3.47 7.88
CA VAL A 305 1.66 4.86 8.36
C VAL A 305 1.21 5.03 9.82
N GLY A 306 0.40 4.10 10.35
CA GLY A 306 -0.04 4.07 11.74
C GLY A 306 -1.55 4.23 11.95
N PHE A 307 -2.35 4.22 10.89
CA PHE A 307 -3.81 4.15 11.03
C PHE A 307 -4.27 2.74 11.41
N ASN A 308 -5.33 2.66 12.22
CA ASN A 308 -6.09 1.43 12.41
C ASN A 308 -7.09 1.26 11.26
N LEU A 309 -7.14 0.08 10.64
CA LEU A 309 -8.28 -0.31 9.79
C LEU A 309 -9.43 -0.70 10.73
N PHE A 310 -10.38 0.21 10.95
CA PHE A 310 -11.45 0.08 11.93
C PHE A 310 -12.64 -0.72 11.39
N ASP A 311 -13.02 -0.50 10.12
CA ASP A 311 -14.05 -1.26 9.44
C ASP A 311 -13.72 -1.38 7.95
N THR A 312 -14.13 -2.49 7.33
CA THR A 312 -14.08 -2.70 5.89
C THR A 312 -15.51 -2.82 5.39
N MET A 313 -15.96 -1.79 4.71
CA MET A 313 -17.35 -1.69 4.24
C MET A 313 -17.42 -1.81 2.72
N ILE A 314 -18.57 -2.24 2.20
CA ILE A 314 -18.80 -2.43 0.78
C ILE A 314 -19.83 -1.41 0.30
N TYR A 315 -19.45 -0.61 -0.69
CA TYR A 315 -20.37 0.18 -1.47
C TYR A 315 -20.89 -0.66 -2.65
N LEU A 316 -22.10 -1.20 -2.49
CA LEU A 316 -22.78 -1.93 -3.55
C LEU A 316 -23.43 -0.95 -4.54
N LYS A 317 -22.96 -0.96 -5.77
CA LYS A 317 -23.50 -0.20 -6.89
C LYS A 317 -24.58 -1.03 -7.56
N THR A 318 -25.74 -0.44 -7.76
CA THR A 318 -26.80 -1.12 -8.52
C THR A 318 -26.35 -1.27 -9.98
N PRO A 319 -26.32 -2.49 -10.56
CA PRO A 319 -25.77 -2.71 -11.89
C PRO A 319 -26.56 -1.92 -12.94
N ARG A 320 -25.84 -1.23 -13.82
CA ARG A 320 -26.39 -0.61 -15.04
C ARG A 320 -25.49 -0.97 -16.22
N GLY A 321 -25.91 -1.93 -17.03
CA GLY A 321 -25.22 -2.36 -18.25
C GLY A 321 -24.17 -3.46 -18.02
N ALA A 322 -23.70 -4.05 -19.12
CA ALA A 322 -22.63 -5.05 -19.12
C ALA A 322 -21.26 -4.37 -18.91
N VAL A 323 -20.69 -4.53 -17.71
CA VAL A 323 -19.34 -4.07 -17.38
C VAL A 323 -18.56 -5.25 -16.79
N GLY A 324 -17.32 -5.45 -17.25
CA GLY A 324 -16.43 -6.49 -16.75
C GLY A 324 -16.02 -7.52 -17.82
N ASN A 325 -15.40 -8.60 -17.34
CA ASN A 325 -14.90 -9.70 -18.16
C ASN A 325 -15.96 -10.82 -18.21
N ASN A 326 -16.23 -11.39 -19.39
CA ASN A 326 -17.15 -12.55 -19.53
C ASN A 326 -16.63 -13.84 -18.86
N LYS A 327 -15.41 -13.82 -18.31
CA LYS A 327 -14.80 -14.94 -17.58
C LYS A 327 -14.94 -14.82 -16.06
N THR A 328 -15.49 -13.71 -15.54
CA THR A 328 -15.62 -13.46 -14.09
C THR A 328 -17.02 -12.98 -13.75
N TYR A 329 -17.37 -12.99 -12.46
CA TYR A 329 -18.59 -12.32 -12.00
C TYR A 329 -18.54 -10.81 -12.29
N TRP A 330 -19.72 -10.19 -12.41
CA TRP A 330 -19.81 -8.75 -12.61
C TRP A 330 -19.36 -7.98 -11.38
N GLN A 331 -18.37 -7.11 -11.57
CA GLN A 331 -17.90 -6.22 -10.51
C GLN A 331 -18.95 -5.12 -10.27
N THR A 332 -19.58 -5.19 -9.11
CA THR A 332 -20.74 -4.34 -8.74
C THR A 332 -20.51 -3.57 -7.44
N PHE A 333 -19.28 -3.51 -6.94
CA PHE A 333 -18.99 -2.82 -5.70
C PHE A 333 -17.67 -2.04 -5.71
N GLU A 334 -17.52 -1.19 -4.70
CA GLU A 334 -16.26 -0.58 -4.27
C GLU A 334 -16.06 -0.82 -2.77
N TYR A 335 -14.81 -0.78 -2.32
CA TYR A 335 -14.50 -0.75 -0.91
C TYR A 335 -14.67 0.65 -0.35
N MET A 336 -15.16 0.72 0.88
CA MET A 336 -15.09 1.90 1.74
C MET A 336 -14.29 1.49 2.97
N PHE A 337 -12.98 1.68 2.92
CA PHE A 337 -12.13 1.39 4.07
C PHE A 337 -12.28 2.52 5.09
N VAL A 338 -12.64 2.15 6.33
CA VAL A 338 -12.76 3.09 7.45
C VAL A 338 -11.50 2.98 8.28
N PHE A 339 -10.60 3.94 8.12
CA PHE A 339 -9.39 4.07 8.94
C PHE A 339 -9.62 5.03 10.10
N SER A 340 -8.82 4.88 11.16
CA SER A 340 -8.85 5.79 12.30
C SER A 340 -7.49 6.01 12.94
N LYS A 341 -7.25 7.22 13.46
CA LYS A 341 -6.02 7.55 14.21
C LYS A 341 -6.22 7.16 15.68
N GLY A 342 -5.94 5.90 16.01
CA GLY A 342 -6.29 5.32 17.31
C GLY A 342 -7.72 4.79 17.32
N THR A 343 -8.45 4.97 18.42
CA THR A 343 -9.87 4.57 18.53
C THR A 343 -10.77 5.71 18.08
N PRO A 344 -11.77 5.49 17.19
CA PRO A 344 -12.69 6.54 16.76
C PRO A 344 -13.36 7.26 17.94
N LYS A 345 -13.35 8.59 17.93
CA LYS A 345 -13.98 9.41 18.97
C LYS A 345 -15.50 9.55 18.79
N THR A 346 -15.97 9.38 17.56
CA THR A 346 -17.39 9.53 17.19
C THR A 346 -17.85 8.27 16.47
N ILE A 347 -18.90 7.63 17.00
CA ILE A 347 -19.50 6.41 16.46
C ILE A 347 -21.03 6.51 16.56
N ASN A 348 -21.66 7.07 15.53
CA ASN A 348 -23.10 7.29 15.43
C ASN A 348 -23.74 6.30 14.45
N LEU A 349 -23.67 5.01 14.77
CA LEU A 349 -24.10 3.94 13.86
C LEU A 349 -25.57 4.09 13.45
N LEU A 350 -25.82 4.10 12.14
CA LEU A 350 -27.16 4.18 11.57
C LEU A 350 -28.00 2.95 11.96
N LYS A 351 -29.22 3.20 12.41
CA LYS A 351 -30.20 2.17 12.83
C LYS A 351 -31.47 2.24 11.99
N ASP A 352 -31.37 1.87 10.73
CA ASP A 352 -32.45 1.95 9.75
C ASP A 352 -32.70 0.63 9.00
N ARG A 353 -32.03 -0.46 9.40
CA ARG A 353 -32.33 -1.79 8.89
C ARG A 353 -33.55 -2.33 9.61
N GLU A 354 -34.64 -2.53 8.90
CA GLU A 354 -35.83 -3.18 9.46
C GLU A 354 -35.50 -4.61 9.95
N ASN A 355 -35.84 -4.89 11.20
CA ASN A 355 -35.73 -6.21 11.79
C ASN A 355 -36.93 -7.07 11.36
N LYS A 356 -36.76 -8.39 11.33
CA LYS A 356 -37.84 -9.32 10.95
C LYS A 356 -39.03 -9.24 11.90
N ASP A 357 -38.73 -9.05 13.18
CA ASP A 357 -39.69 -8.92 14.26
C ASP A 357 -39.27 -7.76 15.16
N GLU A 358 -40.14 -7.36 16.09
CA GLU A 358 -39.82 -6.48 17.21
C GLU A 358 -40.31 -7.11 18.52
N ARG A 359 -39.54 -6.92 19.60
CA ARG A 359 -39.88 -7.50 20.90
C ARG A 359 -39.34 -6.65 22.04
N ASP A 360 -40.15 -6.49 23.08
CA ASP A 360 -39.69 -5.98 24.36
C ASP A 360 -38.71 -6.96 25.04
N GLY A 361 -37.81 -6.41 25.85
CA GLY A 361 -36.90 -7.23 26.64
C GLY A 361 -37.67 -8.08 27.65
N ASP A 362 -37.22 -9.31 27.86
CA ASP A 362 -37.79 -10.21 28.86
C ASP A 362 -36.78 -10.53 29.97
N SER A 363 -37.32 -10.92 31.13
CA SER A 363 -36.53 -11.55 32.19
C SER A 363 -36.84 -13.04 32.21
N GLY A 364 -35.80 -13.86 32.33
CA GLY A 364 -35.92 -15.30 32.47
C GLY A 364 -34.97 -15.83 33.55
N THR A 365 -35.03 -17.13 33.79
CA THR A 365 -34.08 -17.82 34.68
C THR A 365 -33.47 -19.00 33.96
N LYS A 366 -32.15 -19.19 34.11
CA LYS A 366 -31.43 -20.38 33.66
C LYS A 366 -30.93 -21.15 34.88
N ARG A 367 -31.27 -22.43 35.00
CA ARG A 367 -30.75 -23.29 36.07
C ARG A 367 -29.31 -23.70 35.74
N LEU A 368 -28.40 -23.51 36.70
CA LEU A 368 -27.00 -23.89 36.61
C LEU A 368 -26.81 -25.36 37.03
N SER A 369 -25.65 -25.92 36.72
CA SER A 369 -25.30 -27.32 37.02
C SER A 369 -25.27 -27.62 38.52
N ASP A 370 -25.07 -26.61 39.37
CA ASP A 370 -25.13 -26.69 40.83
C ASP A 370 -26.57 -26.58 41.39
N GLY A 371 -27.58 -26.47 40.52
CA GLY A 371 -28.98 -26.34 40.89
C GLY A 371 -29.46 -24.92 41.16
N SER A 372 -28.56 -23.91 41.19
CA SER A 372 -28.93 -22.50 41.40
C SER A 372 -29.60 -21.88 40.16
N LEU A 373 -30.39 -20.82 40.35
CA LEU A 373 -31.08 -20.10 39.27
C LEU A 373 -30.37 -18.79 38.95
N LEU A 374 -29.82 -18.67 37.74
CA LEU A 374 -29.30 -17.43 37.19
C LEU A 374 -30.44 -16.60 36.59
N LYS A 375 -30.72 -15.42 37.17
CA LYS A 375 -31.62 -14.43 36.56
C LYS A 375 -30.97 -13.85 35.31
N LEU A 376 -31.64 -13.98 34.18
CA LEU A 376 -31.25 -13.43 32.90
C LEU A 376 -32.17 -12.26 32.57
N LYS A 377 -31.59 -11.17 32.06
CA LYS A 377 -32.33 -10.08 31.44
C LYS A 377 -31.91 -10.03 29.98
N ARG A 378 -32.83 -10.31 29.07
CA ARG A 378 -32.57 -10.21 27.63
C ARG A 378 -33.04 -8.84 27.16
N ALA A 379 -32.18 -8.15 26.42
CA ALA A 379 -32.56 -6.90 25.80
C ALA A 379 -33.59 -7.18 24.68
N GLY A 380 -34.59 -6.31 24.57
CA GLY A 380 -35.49 -6.30 23.44
C GLY A 380 -34.79 -5.76 22.19
N TYR A 381 -35.48 -5.82 21.05
CA TYR A 381 -35.02 -5.22 19.80
C TYR A 381 -36.16 -4.44 19.16
N SER A 382 -35.86 -3.20 18.75
CA SER A 382 -36.77 -2.27 18.08
C SER A 382 -37.05 -2.69 16.64
N LYS A 383 -38.10 -2.14 16.03
CA LYS A 383 -38.38 -2.26 14.59
C LYS A 383 -37.15 -2.05 13.69
N TYR A 384 -36.35 -1.04 13.98
CA TYR A 384 -35.12 -0.75 13.22
C TYR A 384 -33.87 -1.09 14.03
N GLY A 385 -33.01 -1.91 13.44
CA GLY A 385 -31.70 -2.30 13.93
C GLY A 385 -30.56 -1.61 13.19
N ARG A 386 -29.33 -1.87 13.65
CA ARG A 386 -28.09 -1.37 13.04
C ARG A 386 -28.00 -1.77 11.56
N ARG A 387 -27.67 -0.80 10.71
CA ARG A 387 -27.35 -1.03 9.29
C ARG A 387 -26.13 -1.94 9.16
N THR A 388 -26.13 -2.83 8.17
CA THR A 388 -24.97 -3.67 7.85
C THR A 388 -23.84 -2.83 7.24
N ASN A 389 -22.65 -3.42 7.11
CA ASN A 389 -21.48 -2.80 6.47
C ASN A 389 -21.49 -2.93 4.93
N VAL A 390 -22.59 -3.37 4.33
CA VAL A 390 -22.81 -3.37 2.87
C VAL A 390 -23.88 -2.34 2.55
N TRP A 391 -23.49 -1.21 1.96
CA TRP A 391 -24.39 -0.10 1.67
C TRP A 391 -24.69 -0.02 0.19
N LYS A 392 -25.98 0.03 -0.15
CA LYS A 392 -26.44 0.11 -1.53
C LYS A 392 -26.89 1.52 -1.87
N TYR A 393 -26.33 2.10 -2.93
CA TYR A 393 -26.79 3.36 -3.48
C TYR A 393 -26.96 3.28 -5.00
N LEU A 394 -27.87 4.10 -5.52
CA LEU A 394 -28.11 4.22 -6.95
C LEU A 394 -27.06 5.15 -7.58
N ILE A 395 -26.62 4.78 -8.79
CA ILE A 395 -25.65 5.56 -9.58
C ILE A 395 -26.30 6.17 -10.81
N GLY A 396 -25.72 7.29 -11.27
CA GLY A 396 -26.10 7.95 -12.53
C GLY A 396 -26.85 9.26 -12.34
N LYS A 397 -27.24 9.87 -13.46
CA LYS A 397 -27.96 11.15 -13.50
C LYS A 397 -29.28 11.07 -12.74
N GLY A 398 -29.50 12.00 -11.81
CA GLY A 398 -30.68 12.05 -10.93
C GLY A 398 -30.62 11.14 -9.70
N HIS A 399 -29.55 10.37 -9.51
CA HIS A 399 -29.37 9.49 -8.35
C HIS A 399 -28.12 9.83 -7.52
N SER A 400 -27.00 10.07 -8.18
CA SER A 400 -25.72 10.36 -7.51
C SER A 400 -25.64 11.78 -6.93
N ALA A 401 -26.30 12.75 -7.56
CA ALA A 401 -26.39 14.11 -7.07
C ALA A 401 -27.75 14.72 -7.39
N THR A 402 -28.18 15.62 -6.51
CA THR A 402 -29.42 16.39 -6.63
C THR A 402 -29.33 17.54 -7.63
N ASP A 403 -28.12 17.95 -8.03
CA ASP A 403 -27.87 19.04 -8.97
C ASP A 403 -27.19 18.55 -10.27
N ASN A 404 -27.51 19.21 -11.39
CA ASN A 404 -26.90 18.88 -12.69
C ASN A 404 -25.42 19.29 -12.80
N ILE A 405 -24.94 20.19 -11.93
CA ILE A 405 -23.59 20.75 -11.98
C ILE A 405 -22.56 19.69 -11.61
N ALA A 406 -22.88 18.81 -10.65
CA ALA A 406 -22.06 17.68 -10.25
C ALA A 406 -21.62 16.80 -11.44
N TYR A 407 -22.51 16.62 -12.43
CA TYR A 407 -22.28 15.75 -13.60
C TYR A 407 -21.35 16.36 -14.66
N LYS A 408 -20.90 17.60 -14.47
CA LYS A 408 -19.77 18.16 -15.24
C LYS A 408 -18.45 17.44 -14.87
N HIS A 409 -18.38 16.78 -13.70
CA HIS A 409 -17.25 15.94 -13.30
C HIS A 409 -17.47 14.48 -13.73
N PRO A 410 -16.45 13.79 -14.28
CA PRO A 410 -16.60 12.47 -14.88
C PRO A 410 -16.82 11.32 -13.88
N ALA A 411 -16.41 11.51 -12.62
CA ALA A 411 -16.46 10.47 -11.60
C ALA A 411 -16.95 11.05 -10.27
N ILE A 412 -18.26 10.97 -10.01
CA ILE A 412 -18.85 11.42 -8.74
C ILE A 412 -19.35 10.22 -7.94
N PHE A 413 -19.12 10.23 -6.63
CA PHE A 413 -19.77 9.28 -5.71
C PHE A 413 -21.06 9.89 -5.12
N PRO A 414 -22.04 9.07 -4.66
CA PRO A 414 -23.38 9.55 -4.32
C PRO A 414 -23.44 10.45 -3.09
N GLU A 415 -24.22 11.54 -3.15
CA GLU A 415 -24.49 12.45 -2.03
C GLU A 415 -24.94 11.71 -0.76
N LYS A 416 -25.84 10.74 -0.90
CA LYS A 416 -26.37 9.98 0.23
C LYS A 416 -25.31 9.11 0.92
N LEU A 417 -24.38 8.53 0.16
CA LEU A 417 -23.25 7.77 0.72
C LEU A 417 -22.42 8.68 1.64
N VAL A 418 -22.10 9.88 1.17
CA VAL A 418 -21.33 10.86 1.95
C VAL A 418 -22.09 11.31 3.18
N GLN A 419 -23.38 11.66 3.03
CA GLN A 419 -24.20 12.11 4.14
C GLN A 419 -24.27 11.06 5.26
N ASP A 420 -24.39 9.79 4.89
CA ASP A 420 -24.47 8.68 5.85
C ASP A 420 -23.13 8.49 6.57
N HIS A 421 -21.99 8.68 5.89
CA HIS A 421 -20.66 8.70 6.53
C HIS A 421 -20.45 9.92 7.44
N ILE A 422 -20.85 11.12 7.01
CA ILE A 422 -20.78 12.34 7.85
C ILE A 422 -21.59 12.13 9.13
N THR A 423 -22.79 11.59 9.00
CA THR A 423 -23.66 11.30 10.15
C THR A 423 -23.03 10.27 11.09
N SER A 424 -22.42 9.21 10.53
CA SER A 424 -21.88 8.09 11.30
C SER A 424 -20.60 8.45 12.07
N TRP A 425 -19.73 9.28 11.50
CA TRP A 425 -18.34 9.43 11.97
C TRP A 425 -17.98 10.85 12.41
N SER A 426 -18.93 11.78 12.44
CA SER A 426 -18.72 13.16 12.92
C SER A 426 -19.92 13.72 13.67
N ASN A 427 -19.74 14.82 14.39
CA ASN A 427 -20.76 15.60 15.08
C ASN A 427 -20.93 17.00 14.45
N LEU A 428 -21.93 17.74 14.90
CA LEU A 428 -22.13 19.13 14.48
C LEU A 428 -20.88 19.97 14.77
N GLY A 429 -20.45 20.78 13.80
CA GLY A 429 -19.23 21.61 13.90
C GLY A 429 -17.90 20.88 13.76
N ASP A 430 -17.88 19.55 13.59
CA ASP A 430 -16.64 18.84 13.25
C ASP A 430 -16.15 19.25 11.85
N VAL A 431 -14.84 19.18 11.63
CA VAL A 431 -14.18 19.56 10.38
C VAL A 431 -14.03 18.35 9.46
N VAL A 432 -14.65 18.43 8.27
CA VAL A 432 -14.61 17.42 7.22
C VAL A 432 -13.63 17.82 6.11
N LEU A 433 -12.61 17.02 5.87
CA LEU A 433 -11.66 17.24 4.76
C LEU A 433 -11.98 16.31 3.60
N ASP A 434 -11.95 16.86 2.38
CA ASP A 434 -11.86 16.10 1.14
C ASP A 434 -10.62 16.57 0.37
N PRO A 435 -9.51 15.81 0.42
CA PRO A 435 -8.26 16.22 -0.20
C PRO A 435 -8.26 16.08 -1.73
N MET A 436 -9.29 15.46 -2.33
CA MET A 436 -9.43 15.26 -3.77
C MET A 436 -10.91 15.48 -4.16
N CYS A 437 -11.41 16.69 -3.89
CA CYS A 437 -12.84 16.91 -3.77
C CYS A 437 -13.61 16.83 -5.08
N GLY A 438 -12.95 16.93 -6.24
CA GLY A 438 -13.56 16.84 -7.55
C GLY A 438 -14.72 17.82 -7.68
N SER A 439 -15.93 17.30 -7.88
CA SER A 439 -17.14 18.13 -7.94
C SER A 439 -17.59 18.73 -6.60
N GLY A 440 -16.92 18.46 -5.48
CA GLY A 440 -17.24 19.02 -4.18
C GLY A 440 -18.39 18.34 -3.43
N THR A 441 -18.72 17.08 -3.74
CA THR A 441 -19.82 16.35 -3.09
C THR A 441 -19.65 16.28 -1.58
N THR A 442 -18.44 15.96 -1.09
CA THR A 442 -18.15 15.92 0.35
C THR A 442 -18.36 17.27 1.01
N CYS A 443 -17.86 18.34 0.40
CA CYS A 443 -18.00 19.71 0.90
C CYS A 443 -19.47 20.15 0.97
N LYS A 444 -20.26 19.86 -0.09
CA LYS A 444 -21.69 20.16 -0.14
C LYS A 444 -22.44 19.44 0.99
N MET A 445 -22.17 18.15 1.19
CA MET A 445 -22.85 17.36 2.22
C MET A 445 -22.41 17.74 3.63
N ALA A 446 -21.14 18.10 3.84
CA ALA A 446 -20.66 18.62 5.12
C ALA A 446 -21.42 19.90 5.50
N LYS A 447 -21.50 20.86 4.57
CA LYS A 447 -22.26 22.10 4.76
C LYS A 447 -23.73 21.84 5.11
N LEU A 448 -24.43 21.00 4.34
CA LEU A 448 -25.84 20.67 4.58
C LEU A 448 -26.08 19.97 5.93
N ASN A 449 -25.10 19.20 6.41
CA ASN A 449 -25.16 18.53 7.70
C ASN A 449 -24.50 19.36 8.82
N LYS A 450 -24.26 20.66 8.61
CA LYS A 450 -23.72 21.60 9.62
C LYS A 450 -22.36 21.15 10.18
N ARG A 451 -21.49 20.67 9.31
CA ARG A 451 -20.05 20.47 9.55
C ARG A 451 -19.28 21.54 8.81
N ASP A 452 -18.13 21.94 9.36
CA ASP A 452 -17.18 22.73 8.60
C ASP A 452 -16.49 21.83 7.57
N PHE A 453 -16.06 22.39 6.44
CA PHE A 453 -15.41 21.61 5.40
C PHE A 453 -14.15 22.24 4.85
N ILE A 454 -13.28 21.41 4.29
CA ILE A 454 -12.13 21.83 3.48
C ILE A 454 -12.12 20.93 2.25
N GLY A 455 -12.24 21.53 1.07
CA GLY A 455 -12.09 20.82 -0.20
C GLY A 455 -10.78 21.19 -0.86
N ILE A 456 -10.03 20.23 -1.35
CA ILE A 456 -8.80 20.46 -2.12
C ILE A 456 -8.91 19.71 -3.44
N ASP A 457 -8.56 20.37 -4.54
CA ASP A 457 -8.40 19.69 -5.82
C ASP A 457 -7.31 20.38 -6.64
N VAL A 458 -6.53 19.59 -7.38
CA VAL A 458 -5.47 20.12 -8.24
C VAL A 458 -6.04 20.73 -9.52
N SER A 459 -7.23 20.30 -9.93
CA SER A 459 -7.93 20.81 -11.11
C SER A 459 -8.67 22.09 -10.78
N SER A 460 -8.22 23.21 -11.37
CA SER A 460 -8.93 24.48 -11.26
C SER A 460 -10.34 24.46 -11.84
N GLU A 461 -10.60 23.59 -12.84
CA GLU A 461 -11.94 23.37 -13.38
C GLU A 461 -12.85 22.70 -12.35
N TYR A 462 -12.35 21.66 -11.66
CA TYR A 462 -13.12 20.93 -10.66
C TYR A 462 -13.37 21.79 -9.41
N CYS A 463 -12.39 22.59 -9.02
CA CYS A 463 -12.58 23.61 -7.98
C CYS A 463 -13.73 24.57 -8.30
N LYS A 464 -13.80 25.07 -9.55
CA LYS A 464 -14.91 25.94 -9.99
C LYS A 464 -16.26 25.24 -9.93
N ILE A 465 -16.34 23.97 -10.32
CA ILE A 465 -17.55 23.15 -10.22
C ILE A 465 -17.99 23.01 -8.76
N ALA A 466 -17.06 22.70 -7.86
CA ALA A 466 -17.32 22.57 -6.42
C ALA A 466 -17.81 23.89 -5.80
N GLU A 467 -17.17 25.01 -6.12
CA GLU A 467 -17.60 26.34 -5.69
C GLU A 467 -18.98 26.72 -6.21
N GLU A 468 -19.26 26.45 -7.50
CA GLU A 468 -20.56 26.71 -8.13
C GLU A 468 -21.67 25.95 -7.40
N ARG A 469 -21.42 24.68 -7.06
CA ARG A 469 -22.37 23.87 -6.27
C ARG A 469 -22.59 24.43 -4.87
N LEU A 470 -21.55 24.89 -4.19
CA LEU A 470 -21.63 25.45 -2.82
C LEU A 470 -22.35 26.81 -2.74
N LYS A 471 -22.44 27.54 -3.86
CA LYS A 471 -23.11 28.85 -4.00
C LYS A 471 -24.60 28.76 -4.31
N GLN A 472 -25.14 27.57 -4.62
CA GLN A 472 -26.55 27.42 -4.98
C GLN A 472 -27.47 27.85 -3.83
N LYS A 473 -28.50 28.67 -4.15
CA LYS A 473 -29.48 29.18 -3.18
C LYS A 473 -30.29 28.09 -2.49
N SER A 474 -30.44 26.92 -3.11
CA SER A 474 -31.14 25.74 -2.55
C SER A 474 -30.42 25.07 -1.38
N LEU A 475 -29.25 25.59 -0.96
CA LEU A 475 -28.51 25.15 0.22
C LEU A 475 -28.87 25.93 1.50
N PHE A 476 -29.74 26.94 1.40
CA PHE A 476 -30.16 27.82 2.50
C PHE A 476 -31.62 27.60 2.90
#